data_AF-A0A2S2DLT9-F1
#
_entry.id   AF-A0A2S2DLT9-F1
#
_cell.length_a   1.000
_cell.length_b   1.000
_cell.length_c   1.000
_cell.angle_alpha   90.00
_cell.angle_beta   90.00
_cell.angle_gamma   90.00
#
_symmetry.space_group_name_H-M   'P 1'
#
loop_
_entity.id
_entity.type
_entity.pdbx_description
1 polymer ?
#
loop_
_entity_poly.entity_id
_entity_poly.type
_entity_poly.pdbx_seq_one_letter_code
_entity_poly.pdbx_strand_id
1 'polypeptide(L)'
;MRLPPAIVAKTEEVLREILRFTSPADVTLSRFFKDNPRFGGRERGVIAEAVYAVLRNKSFFTDFAGHGNTPSMRKLALLGLAETVGIDSIGGLTDDETDFLTRIKEVDRNLLPGPIRANLPQWLFDKLVAQFGEQEALELAAVLNTPAPLDLRVNSIKAERDDVIAQLAQAPIVAEPMPFAPLGLRVQKKPALQNLPLFKEGAIEVQDEGSQVLAQIVGARRGEMVVDFCAGAGGKTLALGALMRNTGRLYAFDVSEKRLTKLKPRMARSGLSNVHPVVIAHERDAKVKRLAGKIDRVLVDAPCSGLGTLRRNPDVKWRQQPSAVAEMQEKQASILDAASRLVKNGGRLVYATCSLLNEENDVIVEGFLANHADFELVPMSQVLAEQKIPLEMDNYLKLLPHKHQTDGFFAAVLQRKALPKPVKAVVADEAAAADDAAAAADGE
;
A
#
# COMPACT_ATOMS: atom_id res chain seq x y z
N MET A 1 0.85 -35.04 11.16
CA MET A 1 0.22 -34.95 12.49
C MET A 1 -1.14 -34.30 12.33
N ARG A 2 -2.22 -35.02 12.66
CA ARG A 2 -3.61 -34.55 12.52
C ARG A 2 -3.93 -33.42 13.50
N LEU A 3 -4.72 -32.44 13.06
CA LEU A 3 -5.25 -31.36 13.89
C LEU A 3 -6.31 -31.91 14.86
N PRO A 4 -6.34 -31.45 16.12
CA PRO A 4 -7.40 -31.82 17.05
C PRO A 4 -8.79 -31.39 16.52
N PRO A 5 -9.86 -32.16 16.77
CA PRO A 5 -11.23 -31.79 16.40
C PRO A 5 -11.67 -30.41 16.93
N ALA A 6 -11.12 -30.00 18.09
CA ALA A 6 -11.37 -28.68 18.68
C ALA A 6 -10.98 -27.50 17.76
N ILE A 7 -10.01 -27.69 16.86
CA ILE A 7 -9.60 -26.67 15.89
C ILE A 7 -10.73 -26.36 14.90
N VAL A 8 -11.51 -27.37 14.49
CA VAL A 8 -12.67 -27.18 13.60
C VAL A 8 -13.71 -26.28 14.27
N ALA A 9 -14.11 -26.61 15.50
CA ALA A 9 -15.10 -25.83 16.25
C ALA A 9 -14.65 -24.38 16.49
N LYS A 10 -13.36 -24.18 16.79
CA LYS A 10 -12.79 -22.85 17.04
C LYS A 10 -12.62 -22.03 15.77
N THR A 11 -12.34 -22.69 14.64
CA THR A 11 -12.36 -22.06 13.31
C THR A 11 -13.78 -21.62 12.96
N GLU A 12 -14.79 -22.45 13.24
CA GLU A 12 -16.20 -22.09 13.03
C GLU A 12 -16.62 -20.86 13.86
N GLU A 13 -16.25 -20.83 15.14
CA GLU A 13 -16.54 -19.74 16.07
C GLU A 13 -16.03 -18.40 15.53
N VAL A 14 -14.73 -18.31 15.20
CA VAL A 14 -14.15 -17.06 14.70
C VAL A 14 -14.65 -16.70 13.31
N LEU A 15 -14.91 -17.69 12.45
CA LEU A 15 -15.44 -17.46 11.11
C LEU A 15 -16.85 -16.85 11.16
N ARG A 16 -17.69 -17.30 12.11
CA ARG A 16 -19.04 -16.76 12.32
C ARG A 16 -19.03 -15.28 12.66
N GLU A 17 -18.01 -14.82 13.36
CA GLU A 17 -17.81 -13.42 13.69
C GLU A 17 -17.28 -12.63 12.49
N ILE A 18 -16.25 -13.16 11.81
CA ILE A 18 -15.61 -12.50 10.66
C ILE A 18 -16.57 -12.31 9.49
N LEU A 19 -17.43 -13.28 9.21
CA LEU A 19 -18.40 -13.20 8.11
C LEU A 19 -19.55 -12.20 8.37
N ARG A 20 -19.61 -11.60 9.56
CA ARG A 20 -20.48 -10.43 9.82
C ARG A 20 -19.89 -9.13 9.28
N PHE A 21 -18.60 -9.12 8.94
CA PHE A 21 -17.90 -7.99 8.32
C PHE A 21 -17.95 -6.68 9.11
N THR A 22 -18.18 -6.75 10.43
CA THR A 22 -18.24 -5.57 11.31
C THR A 22 -16.87 -4.97 11.64
N SER A 23 -15.78 -5.69 11.34
CA SER A 23 -14.40 -5.27 11.60
C SER A 23 -13.42 -6.00 10.67
N PRO A 24 -12.21 -5.46 10.45
CA PRO A 24 -11.17 -6.13 9.68
C PRO A 24 -10.82 -7.52 10.24
N ALA A 25 -10.60 -8.48 9.34
CA ALA A 25 -10.38 -9.87 9.73
C ALA A 25 -9.13 -10.07 10.62
N ASP A 26 -8.05 -9.32 10.36
CA ASP A 26 -6.81 -9.34 11.16
C ASP A 26 -7.04 -8.85 12.59
N VAL A 27 -7.84 -7.79 12.76
CA VAL A 27 -8.22 -7.24 14.07
C VAL A 27 -9.06 -8.26 14.84
N THR A 28 -10.05 -8.88 14.18
CA THR A 28 -10.89 -9.91 14.78
C THR A 28 -10.08 -11.13 15.21
N LEU A 29 -9.21 -11.65 14.34
CA LEU A 29 -8.31 -12.76 14.66
C LEU A 29 -7.37 -12.42 15.83
N SER A 30 -6.80 -11.21 15.83
CA SER A 30 -5.93 -10.76 16.92
C SER A 30 -6.65 -10.70 18.26
N ARG A 31 -7.91 -10.24 18.28
CA ARG A 31 -8.76 -10.28 19.49
C ARG A 31 -9.03 -11.73 19.90
N PHE A 32 -9.50 -12.55 18.97
CA PHE A 32 -9.84 -13.95 19.22
C PHE A 32 -8.67 -14.73 19.83
N PHE A 33 -7.44 -14.58 19.33
CA PHE A 33 -6.27 -15.25 19.89
C PHE A 33 -5.79 -14.67 21.23
N LYS A 34 -6.11 -13.41 21.52
CA LYS A 34 -5.86 -12.83 22.85
C LYS A 34 -6.81 -13.45 23.89
N ASP A 35 -8.06 -13.68 23.51
CA ASP A 35 -9.08 -14.29 24.37
C ASP A 35 -8.91 -15.82 24.49
N ASN A 36 -8.16 -16.44 23.57
CA ASN A 36 -7.84 -17.87 23.57
C ASN A 36 -6.31 -18.11 23.67
N PRO A 37 -5.66 -17.80 24.80
CA PRO A 37 -4.20 -17.83 24.93
C PRO A 37 -3.58 -19.22 24.83
N ARG A 38 -4.38 -20.28 25.05
CA ARG A 38 -3.95 -21.69 25.04
C ARG A 38 -3.44 -22.17 23.68
N PHE A 39 -3.81 -21.50 22.59
CA PHE A 39 -3.33 -21.89 21.26
C PHE A 39 -1.84 -21.61 21.07
N GLY A 40 -1.11 -22.62 20.63
CA GLY A 40 0.28 -22.47 20.19
C GLY A 40 0.39 -21.77 18.83
N GLY A 41 1.61 -21.36 18.45
CA GLY A 41 1.85 -20.62 17.19
C GLY A 41 1.36 -21.36 15.94
N ARG A 42 1.48 -22.70 15.91
CA ARG A 42 0.99 -23.53 14.80
C ARG A 42 -0.53 -23.50 14.67
N GLU A 43 -1.25 -23.65 15.77
CA GLU A 43 -2.73 -23.67 15.77
C GLU A 43 -3.29 -22.31 15.38
N ARG A 44 -2.70 -21.22 15.91
CA ARG A 44 -3.06 -19.85 15.51
C ARG A 44 -2.85 -19.64 14.01
N GLY A 45 -1.72 -20.10 13.48
CA GLY A 45 -1.41 -20.02 12.05
C GLY A 45 -2.41 -20.77 11.19
N VAL A 46 -2.76 -22.01 11.56
CA VAL A 46 -3.74 -22.83 10.84
C VAL A 46 -5.13 -22.19 10.84
N ILE A 47 -5.61 -21.73 12.01
CA ILE A 47 -6.93 -21.09 12.11
C ILE A 47 -6.96 -19.81 11.26
N ALA A 48 -5.93 -18.97 11.35
CA ALA A 48 -5.86 -17.72 10.59
C ALA A 48 -5.82 -17.96 9.07
N GLU A 49 -4.97 -18.88 8.59
CA GLU A 49 -4.89 -19.19 7.16
C GLU A 49 -6.16 -19.88 6.65
N ALA A 50 -6.83 -20.71 7.45
CA ALA A 50 -8.13 -21.29 7.09
C ALA A 50 -9.22 -20.23 6.94
N VAL A 51 -9.28 -19.25 7.85
CA VAL A 51 -10.18 -18.10 7.72
C VAL A 51 -9.89 -17.31 6.46
N TYR A 52 -8.62 -17.01 6.18
CA TYR A 52 -8.25 -16.29 4.97
C TYR A 52 -8.52 -17.09 3.70
N ALA A 53 -8.37 -18.42 3.72
CA ALA A 53 -8.75 -19.31 2.63
C ALA A 53 -10.25 -19.22 2.33
N VAL A 54 -11.10 -19.19 3.37
CA VAL A 54 -12.55 -18.98 3.20
C VAL A 54 -12.84 -17.60 2.61
N LEU A 55 -12.21 -16.53 3.11
CA LEU A 55 -12.44 -15.18 2.61
C LEU A 55 -12.00 -15.02 1.14
N ARG A 56 -10.89 -15.62 0.75
CA ARG A 56 -10.44 -15.63 -0.66
C ARG A 56 -11.43 -16.37 -1.55
N ASN A 57 -11.93 -17.50 -1.05
CA ASN A 57 -12.78 -18.42 -1.82
C ASN A 57 -14.29 -18.28 -1.55
N LYS A 58 -14.73 -17.20 -0.93
CA LYS A 58 -16.04 -17.11 -0.26
C LYS A 58 -17.21 -17.51 -1.14
N SER A 59 -17.39 -16.91 -2.33
CA SER A 59 -18.55 -17.19 -3.19
C SER A 59 -18.62 -18.67 -3.57
N PHE A 60 -17.49 -19.20 -4.06
CA PHE A 60 -17.36 -20.62 -4.39
C PHE A 60 -17.69 -21.52 -3.18
N PHE A 61 -17.11 -21.27 -2.01
CA PHE A 61 -17.40 -22.10 -0.83
C PHE A 61 -18.85 -21.98 -0.34
N THR A 62 -19.47 -20.80 -0.41
CA THR A 62 -20.86 -20.63 0.02
C THR A 62 -21.85 -21.35 -0.87
N ASP A 63 -21.62 -21.39 -2.18
CA ASP A 63 -22.51 -22.06 -3.14
C ASP A 63 -22.58 -23.57 -2.87
N PHE A 64 -21.44 -24.18 -2.53
CA PHE A 64 -21.38 -25.61 -2.19
C PHE A 64 -21.77 -25.91 -0.73
N ALA A 65 -21.53 -24.99 0.21
CA ALA A 65 -21.87 -25.20 1.62
C ALA A 65 -23.39 -25.23 1.89
N GLY A 66 -24.21 -24.63 1.02
CA GLY A 66 -25.67 -24.54 1.18
C GLY A 66 -26.43 -25.86 1.07
N HIS A 67 -25.84 -26.94 0.57
CA HIS A 67 -26.56 -28.17 0.22
C HIS A 67 -26.29 -29.33 1.19
N GLY A 68 -27.32 -29.97 1.76
CA GLY A 68 -27.22 -31.17 2.62
C GLY A 68 -27.36 -30.91 4.13
N ASN A 69 -27.17 -31.95 4.96
CA ASN A 69 -27.54 -31.93 6.40
C ASN A 69 -26.53 -31.25 7.35
N THR A 70 -25.25 -31.14 6.99
CA THR A 70 -24.24 -30.50 7.86
C THR A 70 -24.42 -28.96 7.88
N PRO A 71 -24.34 -28.29 9.06
CA PRO A 71 -24.46 -26.84 9.14
C PRO A 71 -23.49 -26.10 8.21
N SER A 72 -23.98 -25.08 7.51
CA SER A 72 -23.21 -24.32 6.50
C SER A 72 -21.89 -23.77 7.06
N MET A 73 -21.90 -23.24 8.28
CA MET A 73 -20.69 -22.71 8.94
C MET A 73 -19.62 -23.77 9.18
N ARG A 74 -20.02 -24.98 9.56
CA ARG A 74 -19.09 -26.10 9.75
C ARG A 74 -18.45 -26.50 8.43
N LYS A 75 -19.22 -26.59 7.35
CA LYS A 75 -18.68 -26.86 6.00
C LYS A 75 -17.69 -25.79 5.55
N LEU A 76 -17.98 -24.51 5.78
CA LEU A 76 -17.05 -23.42 5.43
C LEU A 76 -15.74 -23.53 6.22
N ALA A 77 -15.81 -23.82 7.53
CA ALA A 77 -14.61 -24.04 8.35
C ALA A 77 -13.81 -25.25 7.85
N LEU A 78 -14.48 -26.36 7.51
CA LEU A 78 -13.84 -27.55 6.96
C LEU A 78 -13.17 -27.28 5.60
N LEU A 79 -13.84 -26.57 4.70
CA LEU A 79 -13.27 -26.18 3.39
C LEU A 79 -12.03 -25.30 3.57
N GLY A 80 -12.07 -24.30 4.46
CA GLY A 80 -10.92 -23.47 4.77
C GLY A 80 -9.75 -24.26 5.34
N LEU A 81 -10.02 -25.19 6.27
CA LEU A 81 -9.00 -26.06 6.85
C LEU A 81 -8.41 -27.03 5.82
N ALA A 82 -9.25 -27.61 4.96
CA ALA A 82 -8.81 -28.53 3.91
C ALA A 82 -7.89 -27.84 2.90
N GLU A 83 -8.20 -26.60 2.51
CA GLU A 83 -7.33 -25.77 1.66
C GLU A 83 -5.98 -25.47 2.33
N THR A 84 -5.97 -25.35 3.66
CA THR A 84 -4.79 -24.93 4.42
C THR A 84 -3.84 -26.08 4.77
N VAL A 85 -4.38 -27.23 5.18
CA VAL A 85 -3.58 -28.36 5.70
C VAL A 85 -3.84 -29.70 5.00
N GLY A 86 -4.78 -29.75 4.05
CA GLY A 86 -5.25 -30.99 3.43
C GLY A 86 -6.28 -31.73 4.29
N ILE A 87 -7.14 -32.51 3.63
CA ILE A 87 -8.24 -33.28 4.24
C ILE A 87 -7.71 -34.26 5.30
N ASP A 88 -6.66 -35.02 4.97
CA ASP A 88 -6.08 -36.06 5.84
C ASP A 88 -5.50 -35.53 7.16
N SER A 89 -5.22 -34.22 7.21
CA SER A 89 -4.71 -33.53 8.38
C SER A 89 -5.81 -33.07 9.33
N ILE A 90 -7.09 -33.15 8.97
CA ILE A 90 -8.20 -32.72 9.82
C ILE A 90 -8.66 -33.90 10.68
N GLY A 91 -8.65 -33.74 12.00
CA GLY A 91 -9.14 -34.77 12.92
C GLY A 91 -10.64 -34.68 13.15
N GLY A 92 -11.31 -35.83 13.28
CA GLY A 92 -12.72 -35.93 13.66
C GLY A 92 -13.70 -35.61 12.54
N LEU A 93 -13.32 -35.87 11.28
CA LEU A 93 -14.24 -35.84 10.14
C LEU A 93 -15.17 -37.06 10.16
N THR A 94 -16.43 -36.86 9.78
CA THR A 94 -17.33 -37.97 9.43
C THR A 94 -17.06 -38.43 7.99
N ASP A 95 -17.61 -39.59 7.61
CA ASP A 95 -17.53 -40.08 6.23
C ASP A 95 -18.19 -39.09 5.26
N ASP A 96 -19.40 -38.61 5.58
CA ASP A 96 -20.12 -37.59 4.81
C ASP A 96 -19.30 -36.29 4.61
N GLU A 97 -18.54 -35.87 5.63
CA GLU A 97 -17.68 -34.68 5.55
C GLU A 97 -16.45 -34.92 4.69
N THR A 98 -15.89 -36.12 4.75
CA THR A 98 -14.75 -36.53 3.92
C THR A 98 -15.15 -36.60 2.45
N ASP A 99 -16.31 -37.21 2.16
CA ASP A 99 -16.87 -37.29 0.81
C ASP A 99 -17.20 -35.90 0.26
N PHE A 100 -17.81 -35.05 1.09
CA PHE A 100 -18.08 -33.65 0.73
C PHE A 100 -16.80 -32.92 0.33
N LEU A 101 -15.76 -32.95 1.17
CA LEU A 101 -14.50 -32.25 0.90
C LEU A 101 -13.79 -32.80 -0.34
N THR A 102 -13.80 -34.11 -0.53
CA THR A 102 -13.19 -34.77 -1.70
C THR A 102 -13.88 -34.33 -2.99
N ARG A 103 -15.22 -34.35 -3.02
CA ARG A 103 -16.00 -33.89 -4.18
C ARG A 103 -15.71 -32.44 -4.54
N ILE A 104 -15.61 -31.54 -3.55
CA ILE A 104 -15.33 -30.11 -3.83
C ILE A 104 -13.91 -29.90 -4.35
N LYS A 105 -12.93 -30.69 -3.87
CA LYS A 105 -11.55 -30.64 -4.34
C LYS A 105 -11.41 -31.04 -5.82
N GLU A 106 -12.31 -31.90 -6.32
CA GLU A 106 -12.31 -32.37 -7.72
C GLU A 106 -13.00 -31.40 -8.69
N VAL A 107 -13.67 -30.35 -8.20
CA VAL A 107 -14.32 -29.37 -9.08
C VAL A 107 -13.29 -28.56 -9.85
N ASP A 108 -13.30 -28.68 -11.19
CA ASP A 108 -12.50 -27.82 -12.06
C ASP A 108 -13.09 -26.40 -12.10
N ARG A 109 -12.40 -25.48 -11.44
CA ARG A 109 -12.80 -24.07 -11.34
C ARG A 109 -12.75 -23.34 -12.68
N ASN A 110 -12.01 -23.86 -13.67
CA ASN A 110 -11.90 -23.22 -14.98
C ASN A 110 -13.18 -23.37 -15.81
N LEU A 111 -13.99 -24.39 -15.51
CA LEU A 111 -15.29 -24.64 -16.15
C LEU A 111 -16.42 -23.80 -15.55
N LEU A 112 -16.16 -23.05 -14.47
CA LEU A 112 -17.15 -22.19 -13.85
C LEU A 112 -17.35 -20.89 -14.65
N PRO A 113 -18.56 -20.31 -14.67
CA PRO A 113 -18.81 -18.99 -15.23
C PRO A 113 -17.86 -17.92 -14.65
N GLY A 114 -17.50 -16.93 -15.48
CA GLY A 114 -16.55 -15.86 -15.14
C GLY A 114 -16.77 -15.22 -13.75
N PRO A 115 -17.98 -14.74 -13.42
CA PRO A 115 -18.24 -14.13 -12.11
C PRO A 115 -17.98 -15.05 -10.92
N ILE A 116 -18.30 -16.35 -11.03
CA ILE A 116 -18.07 -17.35 -9.98
C ILE A 116 -16.56 -17.64 -9.89
N ARG A 117 -15.89 -17.80 -11.04
CA ARG A 117 -14.46 -18.04 -11.15
C ARG A 117 -13.63 -16.90 -10.55
N ALA A 118 -14.05 -15.65 -10.76
CA ALA A 118 -13.39 -14.46 -10.22
C ALA A 118 -13.42 -14.42 -8.68
N ASN A 119 -14.48 -14.96 -8.07
CA ASN A 119 -14.67 -14.97 -6.62
C ASN A 119 -14.58 -13.55 -6.00
N LEU A 120 -15.15 -12.58 -6.70
CA LEU A 120 -15.27 -11.18 -6.27
C LEU A 120 -16.77 -10.86 -6.09
N PRO A 121 -17.13 -9.81 -5.32
CA PRO A 121 -18.46 -9.24 -5.44
C PRO A 121 -18.76 -8.84 -6.88
N GLN A 122 -20.00 -9.04 -7.33
CA GLN A 122 -20.41 -8.78 -8.71
C GLN A 122 -20.05 -7.36 -9.17
N TRP A 123 -20.36 -6.35 -8.34
CA TRP A 123 -20.07 -4.95 -8.67
C TRP A 123 -18.59 -4.67 -8.92
N LEU A 124 -17.70 -5.37 -8.21
CA LEU A 124 -16.26 -5.21 -8.36
C LEU A 124 -15.78 -5.91 -9.62
N PHE A 125 -16.28 -7.12 -9.87
CA PHE A 125 -15.97 -7.84 -11.11
C PHE A 125 -16.39 -7.03 -12.33
N ASP A 126 -17.61 -6.49 -12.35
CA ASP A 126 -18.13 -5.68 -13.46
C ASP A 126 -17.24 -4.45 -13.74
N LYS A 127 -16.77 -3.76 -12.69
CA LYS A 127 -15.83 -2.63 -12.83
C LYS A 127 -14.49 -3.05 -13.42
N LEU A 128 -13.92 -4.17 -12.95
CA LEU A 128 -12.66 -4.67 -13.49
C LEU A 128 -12.81 -5.12 -14.95
N VAL A 129 -13.93 -5.76 -15.32
CA VAL A 129 -14.24 -6.12 -16.70
C VAL A 129 -14.37 -4.88 -17.58
N ALA A 130 -15.06 -3.83 -17.10
CA ALA A 130 -15.19 -2.58 -17.84
C ALA A 130 -13.83 -1.87 -18.06
N GLN A 131 -12.90 -1.99 -17.11
CA GLN A 131 -11.58 -1.36 -17.17
C GLN A 131 -10.55 -2.14 -18.00
N PHE A 132 -10.50 -3.47 -17.85
CA PHE A 132 -9.43 -4.31 -18.36
C PHE A 132 -9.89 -5.34 -19.40
N GLY A 133 -11.20 -5.49 -19.61
CA GLY A 133 -11.79 -6.61 -20.32
C GLY A 133 -11.90 -7.87 -19.45
N GLU A 134 -12.75 -8.80 -19.86
CA GLU A 134 -13.07 -9.97 -19.04
C GLU A 134 -11.87 -10.90 -18.80
N GLN A 135 -11.07 -11.14 -19.83
CA GLN A 135 -9.92 -12.04 -19.74
C GLN A 135 -8.88 -11.54 -18.71
N GLU A 136 -8.43 -10.29 -18.83
CA GLU A 136 -7.47 -9.70 -17.90
C GLU A 136 -8.05 -9.55 -16.48
N ALA A 137 -9.35 -9.21 -16.36
CA ALA A 137 -10.02 -9.16 -15.07
C ALA A 137 -10.00 -10.52 -14.35
N LEU A 138 -10.16 -11.63 -15.08
CA LEU A 138 -10.11 -12.97 -14.52
C LEU A 138 -8.69 -13.39 -14.12
N GLU A 139 -7.67 -13.02 -14.89
CA GLU A 139 -6.25 -13.23 -14.54
C GLU A 139 -5.87 -12.45 -13.27
N LEU A 140 -6.28 -11.19 -13.19
CA LEU A 140 -6.11 -10.36 -12.01
C LEU A 140 -6.82 -10.96 -10.79
N ALA A 141 -8.09 -11.35 -10.94
CA ALA A 141 -8.88 -11.96 -9.86
C ALA A 141 -8.25 -13.25 -9.34
N ALA A 142 -7.73 -14.11 -10.23
CA ALA A 142 -7.03 -15.33 -9.85
C ALA A 142 -5.86 -15.04 -8.91
N VAL A 143 -5.02 -14.05 -9.24
CA VAL A 143 -3.87 -13.67 -8.40
C VAL A 143 -4.31 -12.96 -7.11
N LEU A 144 -5.34 -12.10 -7.15
CA LEU A 144 -5.89 -11.43 -5.96
C LEU A 144 -6.43 -12.42 -4.91
N ASN A 145 -6.86 -13.61 -5.37
CA ASN A 145 -7.32 -14.70 -4.53
C ASN A 145 -6.20 -15.63 -4.03
N THR A 146 -4.93 -15.24 -4.16
CA THR A 146 -3.78 -15.96 -3.59
C THR A 146 -3.16 -15.21 -2.41
N PRO A 147 -2.46 -15.89 -1.49
CA PRO A 147 -1.64 -15.22 -0.50
C PRO A 147 -0.51 -14.40 -1.15
N ALA A 148 -0.23 -13.21 -0.61
CA ALA A 148 0.94 -12.44 -1.02
C ALA A 148 2.23 -13.00 -0.36
N PRO A 149 3.39 -12.88 -1.03
CA PRO A 149 4.68 -13.12 -0.42
C PRO A 149 4.98 -12.10 0.69
N LEU A 150 5.99 -12.42 1.50
CA LEU A 150 6.50 -11.53 2.52
C LEU A 150 7.63 -10.69 1.93
N ASP A 151 7.40 -9.39 1.79
CA ASP A 151 8.38 -8.46 1.28
C ASP A 151 8.94 -7.59 2.41
N LEU A 152 10.24 -7.40 2.38
CA LEU A 152 11.01 -6.59 3.32
C LEU A 152 11.66 -5.43 2.59
N ARG A 153 11.81 -4.32 3.29
CA ARG A 153 12.65 -3.19 2.91
C ARG A 153 13.83 -3.12 3.84
N VAL A 154 15.03 -3.11 3.29
CA VAL A 154 16.28 -2.86 4.03
C VAL A 154 16.36 -1.37 4.38
N ASN A 155 16.71 -1.08 5.64
CA ASN A 155 16.99 0.26 6.10
C ASN A 155 18.44 0.62 5.76
N SER A 156 18.61 1.36 4.66
CA SER A 156 19.91 1.78 4.14
C SER A 156 20.67 2.79 5.00
N ILE A 157 20.15 3.18 6.17
CA ILE A 157 20.93 3.90 7.20
C ILE A 157 21.72 2.92 8.08
N LYS A 158 21.26 1.67 8.19
CA LYS A 158 21.75 0.70 9.17
C LYS A 158 22.47 -0.49 8.57
N ALA A 159 22.10 -0.89 7.37
CA ALA A 159 22.65 -2.07 6.73
C ALA A 159 22.58 -1.95 5.20
N GLU A 160 23.50 -2.65 4.53
CA GLU A 160 23.44 -2.89 3.10
C GLU A 160 22.59 -4.13 2.80
N ARG A 161 22.00 -4.19 1.61
CA ARG A 161 21.04 -5.25 1.24
C ARG A 161 21.67 -6.65 1.32
N ASP A 162 22.89 -6.79 0.81
CA ASP A 162 23.56 -8.09 0.70
C ASP A 162 23.97 -8.61 2.09
N ASP A 163 24.34 -7.73 3.01
CA ASP A 163 24.60 -8.08 4.42
C ASP A 163 23.34 -8.60 5.11
N VAL A 164 22.17 -7.98 4.83
CA VAL A 164 20.89 -8.45 5.36
C VAL A 164 20.55 -9.83 4.82
N ILE A 165 20.76 -10.09 3.53
CA ILE A 165 20.56 -11.43 2.93
C ILE A 165 21.44 -12.46 3.64
N ALA A 166 22.73 -12.16 3.82
CA ALA A 166 23.67 -13.06 4.49
C ALA A 166 23.26 -13.36 5.94
N GLN A 167 22.77 -12.36 6.68
CA GLN A 167 22.28 -12.54 8.05
C GLN A 167 20.97 -13.34 8.11
N LEU A 168 20.04 -13.14 7.17
CA LEU A 168 18.81 -13.93 7.09
C LEU A 168 19.09 -15.41 6.81
N ALA A 169 20.11 -15.71 6.01
CA ALA A 169 20.53 -17.08 5.71
C ALA A 169 21.03 -17.85 6.95
N GLN A 170 21.55 -17.16 7.98
CA GLN A 170 21.93 -17.76 9.25
C GLN A 170 20.71 -18.24 10.07
N ALA A 171 19.52 -17.66 9.82
CA ALA A 171 18.25 -18.01 10.44
C ALA A 171 17.39 -18.95 9.56
N PRO A 172 18.03 -19.80 8.73
CA PRO A 172 17.47 -20.45 7.54
C PRO A 172 16.37 -19.71 6.74
N ILE A 173 16.46 -18.39 6.62
CA ILE A 173 15.49 -17.59 5.86
C ILE A 173 16.07 -17.29 4.47
N VAL A 174 15.45 -17.85 3.43
CA VAL A 174 15.79 -17.53 2.04
C VAL A 174 15.11 -16.23 1.65
N ALA A 175 15.92 -15.23 1.29
CA ALA A 175 15.48 -13.92 0.84
C ALA A 175 16.19 -13.54 -0.46
N GLU A 176 15.42 -13.07 -1.44
CA GLU A 176 15.91 -12.74 -2.78
C GLU A 176 15.71 -11.25 -3.07
N PRO A 177 16.63 -10.58 -3.78
CA PRO A 177 16.42 -9.21 -4.24
C PRO A 177 15.15 -9.06 -5.08
N MET A 178 14.45 -7.95 -4.90
CA MET A 178 13.27 -7.65 -5.71
C MET A 178 13.65 -6.83 -6.97
N PRO A 179 12.95 -7.02 -8.11
CA PRO A 179 13.34 -6.46 -9.39
C PRO A 179 13.19 -4.93 -9.49
N PHE A 180 12.23 -4.34 -8.79
CA PHE A 180 11.84 -2.93 -8.94
C PHE A 180 12.27 -2.09 -7.74
N ALA A 181 12.31 -2.65 -6.53
CA ALA A 181 12.74 -1.94 -5.32
C ALA A 181 14.21 -2.28 -4.98
N PRO A 182 15.16 -1.33 -5.10
CA PRO A 182 16.59 -1.60 -4.87
C PRO A 182 16.93 -2.08 -3.46
N LEU A 183 16.18 -1.63 -2.46
CA LEU A 183 16.33 -2.04 -1.05
C LEU A 183 15.39 -3.20 -0.67
N GLY A 184 14.69 -3.75 -1.65
CA GLY A 184 13.67 -4.76 -1.46
C GLY A 184 14.23 -6.17 -1.38
N LEU A 185 13.66 -6.97 -0.47
CA LEU A 185 13.89 -8.40 -0.37
C LEU A 185 12.56 -9.15 -0.31
N ARG A 186 12.40 -10.19 -1.12
CA ARG A 186 11.27 -11.11 -1.07
C ARG A 186 11.65 -12.38 -0.31
N VAL A 187 10.85 -12.74 0.67
CA VAL A 187 11.03 -13.95 1.49
C VAL A 187 10.04 -15.02 1.05
N GLN A 188 10.55 -16.19 0.69
CA GLN A 188 9.74 -17.29 0.13
C GLN A 188 8.74 -17.88 1.14
N LYS A 189 9.03 -17.77 2.43
CA LYS A 189 8.17 -18.24 3.53
C LYS A 189 7.79 -17.06 4.44
N LYS A 190 6.88 -17.29 5.39
CA LYS A 190 6.49 -16.30 6.41
C LYS A 190 7.11 -16.63 7.78
N PRO A 191 8.42 -16.42 8.01
CA PRO A 191 9.03 -16.63 9.31
C PRO A 191 8.56 -15.60 10.34
N ALA A 192 8.76 -15.93 11.62
CA ALA A 192 8.54 -15.00 12.73
C ALA A 192 9.66 -13.95 12.80
N LEU A 193 9.48 -12.82 12.11
CA LEU A 193 10.49 -11.76 12.02
C LEU A 193 10.72 -11.00 13.33
N GLN A 194 9.69 -10.88 14.18
CA GLN A 194 9.69 -10.01 15.35
C GLN A 194 10.81 -10.32 16.36
N ASN A 195 11.34 -11.54 16.32
CA ASN A 195 12.38 -11.99 17.23
C ASN A 195 13.80 -11.84 16.66
N LEU A 196 13.94 -11.60 15.35
CA LEU A 196 15.23 -11.47 14.67
C LEU A 196 15.95 -10.17 15.09
N PRO A 197 17.28 -10.21 15.31
CA PRO A 197 18.08 -9.01 15.55
C PRO A 197 17.86 -7.93 14.50
N LEU A 198 17.91 -8.31 13.21
CA LEU A 198 17.62 -7.43 12.06
C LEU A 198 16.33 -6.62 12.21
N PHE A 199 15.25 -7.25 12.69
CA PHE A 199 13.98 -6.57 12.88
C PHE A 199 14.00 -5.66 14.12
N LYS A 200 14.52 -6.17 15.25
CA LYS A 200 14.60 -5.45 16.53
C LYS A 200 15.51 -4.22 16.47
N GLU A 201 16.57 -4.29 15.68
CA GLU A 201 17.52 -3.21 15.45
C GLU A 201 17.07 -2.26 14.34
N GLY A 202 15.99 -2.59 13.61
CA GLY A 202 15.45 -1.74 12.54
C GLY A 202 16.26 -1.74 11.26
N ALA A 203 17.04 -2.79 11.02
CA ALA A 203 17.73 -3.02 9.75
C ALA A 203 16.75 -3.42 8.63
N ILE A 204 15.56 -3.95 8.99
CA ILE A 204 14.50 -4.31 8.05
C ILE A 204 13.12 -3.81 8.50
N GLU A 205 12.25 -3.54 7.54
CA GLU A 205 10.83 -3.25 7.73
C GLU A 205 9.98 -4.12 6.80
N VAL A 206 8.80 -4.56 7.24
CA VAL A 206 7.86 -5.27 6.35
C VAL A 206 7.16 -4.25 5.45
N GLN A 207 7.33 -4.38 4.13
CA GLN A 207 6.71 -3.50 3.15
C GLN A 207 6.69 -4.15 1.76
N ASP A 208 5.52 -4.18 1.13
CA ASP A 208 5.33 -4.60 -0.27
C ASP A 208 6.25 -3.82 -1.23
N GLU A 209 6.76 -4.50 -2.25
CA GLU A 209 7.62 -3.89 -3.28
C GLU A 209 7.00 -2.65 -3.93
N GLY A 210 5.71 -2.70 -4.31
CA GLY A 210 5.04 -1.56 -4.92
C GLY A 210 4.98 -0.35 -4.00
N SER A 211 4.80 -0.59 -2.69
CA SER A 211 4.85 0.47 -1.67
C SER A 211 6.26 1.05 -1.48
N GLN A 212 7.32 0.27 -1.75
CA GLN A 212 8.70 0.75 -1.78
C GLN A 212 8.97 1.61 -3.02
N VAL A 213 8.53 1.15 -4.20
CA VAL A 213 8.59 1.92 -5.46
C VAL A 213 7.86 3.26 -5.31
N LEU A 214 6.67 3.26 -4.70
CA LEU A 214 5.91 4.48 -4.41
C LEU A 214 6.69 5.49 -3.57
N ALA A 215 7.44 5.03 -2.56
CA ALA A 215 8.28 5.93 -1.77
C ALA A 215 9.47 6.48 -2.58
N GLN A 216 10.01 5.68 -3.52
CA GLN A 216 11.14 6.07 -4.35
C GLN A 216 10.76 7.11 -5.42
N ILE A 217 9.60 6.98 -6.08
CA ILE A 217 9.14 7.94 -7.11
C ILE A 217 8.85 9.35 -6.58
N VAL A 218 8.66 9.50 -5.27
CA VAL A 218 8.62 10.82 -4.60
C VAL A 218 9.88 11.62 -4.92
N GLY A 219 11.02 10.94 -5.10
CA GLY A 219 12.28 11.58 -5.44
C GLY A 219 12.74 12.56 -4.36
N ALA A 220 12.50 12.20 -3.09
CA ALA A 220 12.92 12.98 -1.93
C ALA A 220 14.46 13.01 -1.83
N ARG A 221 15.03 14.21 -1.68
CA ARG A 221 16.48 14.42 -1.66
C ARG A 221 16.95 14.89 -0.28
N ARG A 222 18.26 14.77 -0.07
CA ARG A 222 18.93 15.23 1.15
C ARG A 222 18.72 16.74 1.32
N GLY A 223 18.43 17.18 2.55
CA GLY A 223 18.24 18.58 2.89
C GLY A 223 16.87 19.18 2.55
N GLU A 224 16.01 18.49 1.79
CA GLU A 224 14.68 18.98 1.41
C GLU A 224 13.69 19.01 2.59
N MET A 225 12.65 19.83 2.45
CA MET A 225 11.42 19.75 3.24
C MET A 225 10.42 18.85 2.51
N VAL A 226 10.05 17.74 3.15
CA VAL A 226 9.17 16.71 2.60
C VAL A 226 7.98 16.51 3.51
N VAL A 227 6.82 16.23 2.93
CA VAL A 227 5.59 15.90 3.67
C VAL A 227 5.06 14.55 3.21
N ASP A 228 4.79 13.65 4.15
CA ASP A 228 3.91 12.49 3.98
C ASP A 228 2.55 12.86 4.60
N PHE A 229 1.57 13.18 3.76
CA PHE A 229 0.33 13.84 4.16
C PHE A 229 -0.69 12.89 4.81
N CYS A 230 -0.54 11.58 4.58
CA CYS A 230 -1.41 10.52 5.09
C CYS A 230 -0.54 9.36 5.61
N ALA A 231 0.37 9.68 6.53
CA ALA A 231 1.48 8.82 6.91
C ALA A 231 1.08 7.47 7.53
N GLY A 232 -0.10 7.36 8.14
CA GLY A 232 -0.58 6.11 8.71
C GLY A 232 0.35 5.58 9.80
N ALA A 233 0.74 4.32 9.66
CA ALA A 233 1.73 3.68 10.53
C ALA A 233 3.19 3.95 10.11
N GLY A 234 3.40 4.81 9.11
CA GLY A 234 4.70 5.38 8.76
C GLY A 234 5.58 4.55 7.84
N GLY A 235 5.05 3.53 7.15
CA GLY A 235 5.85 2.68 6.26
C GLY A 235 6.61 3.49 5.21
N LYS A 236 5.91 4.35 4.46
CA LYS A 236 6.49 5.23 3.42
C LYS A 236 7.29 6.37 4.04
N THR A 237 6.82 6.98 5.13
CA THR A 237 7.60 7.96 5.91
C THR A 237 9.01 7.46 6.25
N LEU A 238 9.14 6.22 6.74
CA LEU A 238 10.45 5.66 7.09
C LEU A 238 11.33 5.41 5.85
N ALA A 239 10.75 5.05 4.70
CA ALA A 239 11.49 4.97 3.44
C ALA A 239 11.99 6.35 3.00
N LEU A 240 11.13 7.37 3.03
CA LEU A 240 11.49 8.73 2.67
C LEU A 240 12.60 9.27 3.57
N GLY A 241 12.51 9.06 4.89
CA GLY A 241 13.57 9.46 5.82
C GLY A 241 14.92 8.80 5.52
N ALA A 242 14.91 7.51 5.13
CA ALA A 242 16.10 6.79 4.72
C ALA A 242 16.68 7.31 3.39
N LEU A 243 15.83 7.59 2.39
CA LEU A 243 16.23 8.19 1.11
C LEU A 243 16.86 9.59 1.31
N MET A 244 16.32 10.37 2.24
CA MET A 244 16.86 11.67 2.65
C MET A 244 18.13 11.57 3.50
N ARG A 245 18.65 10.35 3.75
CA ARG A 245 19.83 10.08 4.60
C ARG A 245 19.73 10.73 5.98
N ASN A 246 18.54 10.71 6.58
CA ASN A 246 18.27 11.35 7.87
C ASN A 246 18.61 12.87 7.91
N THR A 247 18.51 13.57 6.78
CA THR A 247 18.74 15.02 6.67
C THR A 247 17.48 15.76 6.22
N GLY A 248 17.47 17.10 6.28
CA GLY A 248 16.30 17.90 5.93
C GLY A 248 15.19 17.84 6.99
N ARG A 249 13.93 18.04 6.58
CA ARG A 249 12.75 17.94 7.46
C ARG A 249 11.67 17.11 6.80
N LEU A 250 11.25 16.02 7.45
CA LEU A 250 10.16 15.17 6.99
C LEU A 250 8.97 15.27 7.94
N TYR A 251 7.87 15.87 7.51
CA TYR A 251 6.63 15.91 8.28
C TYR A 251 5.76 14.70 7.94
N ALA A 252 5.26 14.02 8.96
CA ALA A 252 4.34 12.90 8.81
C ALA A 252 2.98 13.28 9.42
N PHE A 253 2.03 13.64 8.55
CA PHE A 253 0.68 14.04 8.95
C PHE A 253 -0.27 12.85 8.95
N ASP A 254 -1.16 12.81 9.94
CA ASP A 254 -2.34 11.93 9.93
C ASP A 254 -3.41 12.54 10.86
N VAL A 255 -4.67 12.27 10.56
CA VAL A 255 -5.80 12.59 11.44
C VAL A 255 -5.94 11.62 12.62
N SER A 256 -5.35 10.44 12.52
CA SER A 256 -5.41 9.40 13.54
C SER A 256 -4.16 9.38 14.41
N GLU A 257 -4.29 9.88 15.64
CA GLU A 257 -3.25 9.75 16.66
C GLU A 257 -2.89 8.29 16.95
N LYS A 258 -3.86 7.38 16.92
CA LYS A 258 -3.65 5.94 17.10
C LYS A 258 -2.70 5.37 16.05
N ARG A 259 -2.79 5.80 14.78
CA ARG A 259 -1.88 5.36 13.72
C ARG A 259 -0.47 5.95 13.90
N LEU A 260 -0.37 7.26 14.16
CA LEU A 260 0.93 7.92 14.39
C LEU A 260 1.66 7.40 15.63
N THR A 261 0.93 6.96 16.66
CA THR A 261 1.53 6.32 17.84
C THR A 261 2.26 5.03 17.47
N LYS A 262 1.83 4.30 16.44
CA LYS A 262 2.55 3.13 15.92
C LYS A 262 3.82 3.49 15.15
N LEU A 263 3.91 4.70 14.59
CA LEU A 263 5.12 5.19 13.91
C LEU A 263 6.25 5.49 14.92
N LYS A 264 5.96 6.08 16.09
CA LYS A 264 6.98 6.45 17.10
C LYS A 264 8.01 5.34 17.42
N PRO A 265 7.61 4.11 17.82
CA PRO A 265 8.58 3.04 18.10
C PRO A 265 9.32 2.56 16.84
N ARG A 266 8.68 2.58 15.67
CA ARG A 266 9.35 2.22 14.39
C ARG A 266 10.39 3.27 14.00
N MET A 267 10.09 4.55 14.21
CA MET A 267 11.00 5.67 13.99
C MET A 267 12.23 5.56 14.90
N ALA A 268 12.03 5.38 16.21
CA ALA A 268 13.13 5.18 17.16
C ALA A 268 14.02 4.00 16.75
N ARG A 269 13.39 2.88 16.38
CA ARG A 269 14.09 1.69 15.90
C ARG A 269 14.82 1.91 14.57
N SER A 270 14.28 2.71 13.66
CA SER A 270 14.91 3.01 12.37
C SER A 270 16.17 3.89 12.47
N GLY A 271 16.36 4.60 13.59
CA GLY A 271 17.45 5.57 13.76
C GLY A 271 17.20 6.93 13.11
N LEU A 272 15.98 7.19 12.61
CA LEU A 272 15.61 8.47 12.03
C LEU A 272 15.33 9.52 13.12
N SER A 273 15.86 10.72 12.92
CA SER A 273 15.69 11.90 13.77
C SER A 273 15.13 13.11 13.02
N ASN A 274 15.10 13.09 11.68
CA ASN A 274 14.57 14.15 10.82
C ASN A 274 13.05 14.09 10.60
N VAL A 275 12.36 13.15 11.25
CA VAL A 275 10.91 12.91 11.10
C VAL A 275 10.13 13.62 12.20
N HIS A 276 9.09 14.35 11.81
CA HIS A 276 8.19 15.09 12.68
C HIS A 276 6.75 14.54 12.52
N PRO A 277 6.34 13.55 13.34
CA PRO A 277 4.96 13.09 13.39
C PRO A 277 4.05 14.20 13.94
N VAL A 278 3.00 14.56 13.20
CA VAL A 278 2.09 15.64 13.58
C VAL A 278 0.65 15.20 13.34
N VAL A 279 -0.13 15.15 14.43
CA VAL A 279 -1.57 14.94 14.34
C VAL A 279 -2.24 16.23 13.85
N ILE A 280 -3.09 16.12 12.83
CA ILE A 280 -3.91 17.20 12.27
C ILE A 280 -5.39 16.88 12.49
N ALA A 281 -6.24 17.88 12.69
CA ALA A 281 -7.68 17.66 12.86
C ALA A 281 -8.37 17.23 11.55
N HIS A 282 -7.93 17.83 10.44
CA HIS A 282 -8.42 17.59 9.09
C HIS A 282 -7.39 18.14 8.07
N GLU A 283 -7.58 17.90 6.78
CA GLU A 283 -6.66 18.27 5.70
C GLU A 283 -6.41 19.79 5.59
N ARG A 284 -7.36 20.62 6.07
CA ARG A 284 -7.24 22.10 6.12
C ARG A 284 -6.76 22.67 7.46
N ASP A 285 -6.13 21.86 8.34
CA ASP A 285 -5.67 22.28 9.67
C ASP A 285 -4.68 23.47 9.60
N ALA A 286 -4.70 24.35 10.61
CA ALA A 286 -3.80 25.50 10.68
C ALA A 286 -2.31 25.13 10.63
N LYS A 287 -1.93 23.95 11.15
CA LYS A 287 -0.55 23.41 11.06
C LYS A 287 -0.14 23.15 9.62
N VAL A 288 -1.05 22.63 8.80
CA VAL A 288 -0.86 22.44 7.35
C VAL A 288 -0.71 23.81 6.68
N LYS A 289 -1.62 24.75 6.96
CA LYS A 289 -1.59 26.10 6.38
C LYS A 289 -0.26 26.84 6.60
N ARG A 290 0.40 26.65 7.75
CA ARG A 290 1.70 27.27 8.08
C ARG A 290 2.85 26.83 7.14
N LEU A 291 2.69 25.70 6.46
CA LEU A 291 3.66 25.13 5.52
C LEU A 291 3.33 25.41 4.05
N ALA A 292 2.30 26.22 3.77
CA ALA A 292 1.90 26.55 2.40
C ALA A 292 3.06 27.12 1.57
N GLY A 293 3.26 26.58 0.36
CA GLY A 293 4.30 26.99 -0.58
C GLY A 293 5.76 26.74 -0.14
N LYS A 294 6.01 25.94 0.90
CA LYS A 294 7.35 25.72 1.47
C LYS A 294 7.92 24.33 1.20
N ILE A 295 7.11 23.39 0.74
CA ILE A 295 7.48 21.96 0.71
C ILE A 295 7.99 21.59 -0.68
N ASP A 296 9.17 20.96 -0.73
CA ASP A 296 9.81 20.50 -1.96
C ASP A 296 9.07 19.32 -2.59
N ARG A 297 8.70 18.35 -1.73
CA ARG A 297 8.03 17.10 -2.12
C ARG A 297 6.88 16.79 -1.16
N VAL A 298 5.70 16.55 -1.70
CA VAL A 298 4.53 16.12 -0.93
C VAL A 298 4.09 14.76 -1.45
N LEU A 299 4.00 13.77 -0.57
CA LEU A 299 3.37 12.48 -0.83
C LEU A 299 1.96 12.50 -0.22
N VAL A 300 0.98 12.13 -1.03
CA VAL A 300 -0.40 11.86 -0.63
C VAL A 300 -0.67 10.38 -0.90
N ASP A 301 -0.37 9.53 0.07
CA ASP A 301 -0.79 8.12 0.10
C ASP A 301 -2.23 8.07 0.61
N ALA A 302 -3.18 8.33 -0.28
CA ALA A 302 -4.54 8.71 0.09
C ALA A 302 -5.29 7.53 0.75
N PRO A 303 -6.16 7.80 1.73
CA PRO A 303 -7.13 6.80 2.17
C PRO A 303 -7.99 6.37 0.98
N CYS A 304 -8.10 5.07 0.76
CA CYS A 304 -8.78 4.48 -0.39
C CYS A 304 -9.48 3.17 0.00
N SER A 305 -10.15 2.54 -0.96
CA SER A 305 -10.85 1.28 -0.81
C SER A 305 -9.94 0.11 -0.39
N GLY A 306 -8.64 0.18 -0.71
CA GLY A 306 -7.66 -0.87 -0.41
C GLY A 306 -7.79 -2.13 -1.28
N LEU A 307 -8.53 -2.05 -2.38
CA LEU A 307 -8.82 -3.17 -3.30
C LEU A 307 -7.59 -3.70 -4.03
N GLY A 308 -6.46 -2.99 -4.02
CA GLY A 308 -5.18 -3.51 -4.50
C GLY A 308 -4.52 -4.50 -3.55
N THR A 309 -4.93 -4.56 -2.29
CA THR A 309 -4.25 -5.35 -1.23
C THR A 309 -4.93 -6.67 -0.88
N LEU A 310 -5.85 -7.17 -1.73
CA LEU A 310 -6.72 -8.31 -1.42
C LEU A 310 -5.97 -9.61 -1.13
N ARG A 311 -4.76 -9.77 -1.67
CA ARG A 311 -3.88 -10.92 -1.37
C ARG A 311 -3.50 -10.99 0.12
N ARG A 312 -3.39 -9.82 0.74
CA ARG A 312 -3.06 -9.62 2.17
C ARG A 312 -4.32 -9.49 3.03
N ASN A 313 -5.32 -8.76 2.54
CA ASN A 313 -6.56 -8.46 3.26
C ASN A 313 -7.79 -8.90 2.44
N PRO A 314 -8.05 -10.21 2.33
CA PRO A 314 -9.10 -10.74 1.44
C PRO A 314 -10.53 -10.43 1.91
N ASP A 315 -10.71 -9.98 3.15
CA ASP A 315 -12.00 -9.50 3.66
C ASP A 315 -12.42 -8.17 3.01
N VAL A 316 -11.45 -7.33 2.60
CA VAL A 316 -11.71 -5.98 2.08
C VAL A 316 -12.70 -6.00 0.91
N LYS A 317 -12.55 -6.92 -0.06
CA LYS A 317 -13.49 -7.02 -1.18
C LYS A 317 -14.94 -7.26 -0.74
N TRP A 318 -15.18 -7.94 0.38
CA TRP A 318 -16.54 -8.23 0.88
C TRP A 318 -17.08 -7.13 1.79
N ARG A 319 -16.21 -6.33 2.39
CA ARG A 319 -16.59 -5.19 3.25
C ARG A 319 -16.89 -3.93 2.45
N GLN A 320 -16.28 -3.79 1.28
CA GLN A 320 -16.47 -2.62 0.43
C GLN A 320 -17.82 -2.65 -0.29
N GLN A 321 -18.36 -1.45 -0.49
CA GLN A 321 -19.58 -1.19 -1.25
C GLN A 321 -19.33 -0.07 -2.26
N PRO A 322 -20.07 -0.02 -3.38
CA PRO A 322 -19.94 1.05 -4.36
C PRO A 322 -20.04 2.46 -3.78
N SER A 323 -20.93 2.67 -2.79
CA SER A 323 -21.09 3.97 -2.11
C SER A 323 -19.84 4.38 -1.33
N ALA A 324 -19.16 3.44 -0.68
CA ALA A 324 -17.92 3.72 0.06
C ALA A 324 -16.79 4.15 -0.90
N VAL A 325 -16.75 3.60 -2.12
CA VAL A 325 -15.79 4.05 -3.15
C VAL A 325 -16.10 5.50 -3.56
N ALA A 326 -17.36 5.86 -3.74
CA ALA A 326 -17.76 7.25 -4.04
C ALA A 326 -17.38 8.23 -2.91
N GLU A 327 -17.63 7.87 -1.65
CA GLU A 327 -17.20 8.67 -0.49
C GLU A 327 -15.68 8.85 -0.44
N MET A 328 -14.91 7.81 -0.82
CA MET A 328 -13.46 7.91 -0.89
C MET A 328 -13.00 8.87 -1.98
N GLN A 329 -13.67 8.93 -3.13
CA GLN A 329 -13.33 9.87 -4.20
C GLN A 329 -13.40 11.33 -3.74
N GLU A 330 -14.51 11.72 -3.11
CA GLU A 330 -14.70 13.08 -2.60
C GLU A 330 -13.60 13.44 -1.59
N LYS A 331 -13.31 12.50 -0.68
CA LYS A 331 -12.28 12.68 0.33
C LYS A 331 -10.88 12.78 -0.27
N GLN A 332 -10.56 11.94 -1.25
CA GLN A 332 -9.29 11.94 -1.96
C GLN A 332 -9.07 13.25 -2.70
N ALA A 333 -10.10 13.76 -3.39
CA ALA A 333 -10.05 15.06 -4.07
C ALA A 333 -9.81 16.21 -3.07
N SER A 334 -10.52 16.24 -1.94
CA SER A 334 -10.31 17.26 -0.90
C SER A 334 -8.89 17.22 -0.32
N ILE A 335 -8.39 16.02 -0.02
CA ILE A 335 -7.03 15.81 0.50
C ILE A 335 -5.98 16.27 -0.52
N LEU A 336 -6.16 15.93 -1.80
CA LEU A 336 -5.24 16.29 -2.86
C LEU A 336 -5.20 17.82 -3.09
N ASP A 337 -6.35 18.50 -3.11
CA ASP A 337 -6.44 19.98 -3.13
C ASP A 337 -5.67 20.58 -1.95
N ALA A 338 -5.94 20.11 -0.73
CA ALA A 338 -5.31 20.65 0.47
C ALA A 338 -3.79 20.45 0.47
N ALA A 339 -3.32 19.26 0.10
CA ALA A 339 -1.92 18.91 0.03
C ALA A 339 -1.17 19.71 -1.05
N SER A 340 -1.83 20.02 -2.18
CA SER A 340 -1.24 20.79 -3.27
C SER A 340 -0.74 22.17 -2.82
N ARG A 341 -1.42 22.80 -1.84
CA ARG A 341 -1.09 24.14 -1.31
C ARG A 341 0.25 24.18 -0.58
N LEU A 342 0.75 23.04 -0.12
CA LEU A 342 2.04 22.92 0.54
C LEU A 342 3.21 23.05 -0.44
N VAL A 343 3.00 22.62 -1.68
CA VAL A 343 4.03 22.45 -2.69
C VAL A 343 4.57 23.82 -3.09
N LYS A 344 5.89 24.01 -2.99
CA LYS A 344 6.56 25.22 -3.49
C LYS A 344 6.58 25.26 -5.02
N ASN A 345 6.87 26.41 -5.62
CA ASN A 345 7.05 26.50 -7.08
C ASN A 345 8.20 25.58 -7.54
N GLY A 346 7.97 24.80 -8.60
CA GLY A 346 8.88 23.75 -9.04
C GLY A 346 8.91 22.49 -8.16
N GLY A 347 8.16 22.47 -7.06
CA GLY A 347 8.00 21.32 -6.17
C GLY A 347 7.13 20.22 -6.79
N ARG A 348 7.17 19.02 -6.19
CA ARG A 348 6.47 17.83 -6.69
C ARG A 348 5.43 17.35 -5.68
N LEU A 349 4.28 16.95 -6.19
CA LEU A 349 3.17 16.33 -5.47
C LEU A 349 2.97 14.94 -6.05
N VAL A 350 3.09 13.91 -5.22
CA VAL A 350 2.82 12.52 -5.63
C VAL A 350 1.53 12.09 -4.98
N TYR A 351 0.53 11.81 -5.81
CA TYR A 351 -0.72 11.19 -5.39
C TYR A 351 -0.60 9.68 -5.58
N ALA A 352 -1.00 8.90 -4.59
CA ALA A 352 -0.95 7.45 -4.64
C ALA A 352 -2.12 6.80 -3.89
N THR A 353 -2.52 5.61 -4.35
CA THR A 353 -3.50 4.77 -3.66
C THR A 353 -3.08 3.29 -3.75
N CYS A 354 -3.66 2.45 -2.90
CA CYS A 354 -3.68 1.01 -3.08
C CYS A 354 -5.03 0.52 -3.61
N SER A 355 -5.62 1.26 -4.56
CA SER A 355 -6.84 0.88 -5.30
C SER A 355 -6.53 0.45 -6.73
N LEU A 356 -7.39 -0.41 -7.27
CA LEU A 356 -7.37 -0.86 -8.67
C LEU A 356 -8.37 -0.08 -9.54
N LEU A 357 -9.21 0.76 -8.93
CA LEU A 357 -10.33 1.41 -9.60
C LEU A 357 -9.93 2.77 -10.15
N ASN A 358 -10.26 3.03 -11.42
CA ASN A 358 -9.95 4.31 -12.07
C ASN A 358 -10.62 5.49 -11.36
N GLU A 359 -11.77 5.26 -10.73
CA GLU A 359 -12.50 6.26 -9.97
C GLU A 359 -11.70 6.84 -8.81
N GLU A 360 -10.88 6.04 -8.14
CA GLU A 360 -9.99 6.48 -7.06
C GLU A 360 -8.59 6.87 -7.57
N ASN A 361 -8.36 6.81 -8.88
CA ASN A 361 -7.04 6.90 -9.48
C ASN A 361 -7.03 7.98 -10.56
N ASP A 362 -7.15 7.58 -11.83
CA ASP A 362 -7.15 8.44 -13.01
C ASP A 362 -8.14 9.60 -12.86
N VAL A 363 -9.40 9.32 -12.46
CA VAL A 363 -10.46 10.34 -12.34
C VAL A 363 -10.10 11.42 -11.32
N ILE A 364 -9.46 11.05 -10.20
CA ILE A 364 -9.02 12.02 -9.18
C ILE A 364 -7.93 12.93 -9.74
N VAL A 365 -6.97 12.36 -10.47
CA VAL A 365 -5.84 13.11 -11.02
C VAL A 365 -6.28 14.02 -12.17
N GLU A 366 -7.14 13.53 -13.06
CA GLU A 366 -7.74 14.30 -14.15
C GLU A 366 -8.56 15.47 -13.60
N GLY A 367 -9.43 15.21 -12.63
CA GLY A 367 -10.21 16.24 -11.96
C GLY A 367 -9.33 17.28 -11.24
N PHE A 368 -8.22 16.86 -10.64
CA PHE A 368 -7.25 17.78 -10.05
C PHE A 368 -6.59 18.67 -11.13
N LEU A 369 -6.05 18.09 -12.19
CA LEU A 369 -5.38 18.84 -13.26
C LEU A 369 -6.31 19.82 -13.98
N ALA A 370 -7.59 19.47 -14.13
CA ALA A 370 -8.60 20.38 -14.69
C ALA A 370 -8.83 21.63 -13.82
N ASN A 371 -8.67 21.51 -12.50
CA ASN A 371 -8.91 22.59 -11.54
C ASN A 371 -7.64 23.33 -11.07
N HIS A 372 -6.46 22.81 -11.41
CA HIS A 372 -5.16 23.33 -10.96
C HIS A 372 -4.21 23.57 -12.14
N ALA A 373 -4.45 24.64 -12.91
CA ALA A 373 -3.65 25.01 -14.09
C ALA A 373 -2.17 25.32 -13.80
N ASP A 374 -1.83 25.54 -12.53
CA ASP A 374 -0.50 25.74 -11.99
C ASP A 374 0.26 24.42 -11.75
N PHE A 375 -0.38 23.27 -11.94
CA PHE A 375 0.23 21.95 -11.95
C PHE A 375 0.27 21.34 -13.35
N GLU A 376 1.20 20.43 -13.53
CA GLU A 376 1.30 19.59 -14.72
C GLU A 376 1.68 18.16 -14.32
N LEU A 377 1.25 17.20 -15.15
CA LEU A 377 1.63 15.81 -14.98
C LEU A 377 3.08 15.61 -15.46
N VAL A 378 3.88 14.94 -14.64
CA VAL A 378 5.19 14.43 -15.05
C VAL A 378 4.98 12.97 -15.48
N PRO A 379 5.26 12.60 -16.74
CA PRO A 379 5.11 11.23 -17.20
C PRO A 379 5.87 10.25 -16.30
N MET A 380 5.22 9.14 -15.95
CA MET A 380 5.81 8.13 -15.08
C MET A 380 7.05 7.48 -15.72
N SER A 381 7.07 7.31 -17.04
CA SER A 381 8.26 6.89 -17.80
C SER A 381 9.50 7.70 -17.44
N GLN A 382 9.37 9.03 -17.40
CA GLN A 382 10.45 9.95 -17.01
C GLN A 382 10.84 9.74 -15.54
N VAL A 383 9.86 9.65 -14.63
CA VAL A 383 10.12 9.49 -13.19
C VAL A 383 10.84 8.17 -12.89
N LEU A 384 10.43 7.08 -13.53
CA LEU A 384 11.06 5.76 -13.36
C LEU A 384 12.49 5.76 -13.92
N ALA A 385 12.73 6.41 -15.08
CA ALA A 385 14.07 6.60 -15.61
C ALA A 385 14.96 7.44 -14.67
N GLU A 386 14.45 8.55 -14.12
CA GLU A 386 15.15 9.37 -13.11
C GLU A 386 15.54 8.55 -11.87
N GLN A 387 14.67 7.65 -11.44
CA GLN A 387 14.90 6.79 -10.26
C GLN A 387 15.61 5.47 -10.58
N LYS A 388 15.92 5.21 -11.86
CA LYS A 388 16.53 3.96 -12.37
C LYS A 388 15.73 2.70 -11.98
N ILE A 389 14.40 2.79 -12.05
CA ILE A 389 13.50 1.68 -11.75
C ILE A 389 13.16 0.98 -13.07
N PRO A 390 13.44 -0.34 -13.22
CA PRO A 390 13.21 -1.07 -14.46
C PRO A 390 11.74 -1.46 -14.62
N LEU A 391 10.87 -0.45 -14.75
CA LEU A 391 9.44 -0.59 -15.03
C LEU A 391 9.08 0.28 -16.23
N GLU A 392 8.23 -0.24 -17.09
CA GLU A 392 7.68 0.50 -18.23
C GLU A 392 6.27 0.97 -17.89
N MET A 393 6.07 2.28 -17.91
CA MET A 393 4.81 2.95 -17.61
C MET A 393 4.72 4.23 -18.44
N ASP A 394 3.51 4.63 -18.82
CA ASP A 394 3.30 5.88 -19.54
C ASP A 394 3.16 7.07 -18.57
N ASN A 395 1.92 7.50 -18.34
CA ASN A 395 1.58 8.67 -17.55
C ASN A 395 1.49 8.40 -16.06
N TYR A 396 1.07 7.19 -15.67
CA TYR A 396 0.82 6.79 -14.30
C TYR A 396 1.54 5.50 -13.97
N LEU A 397 1.90 5.32 -12.71
CA LEU A 397 2.30 4.02 -12.20
C LEU A 397 1.03 3.21 -11.95
N LYS A 398 0.83 2.11 -12.65
CA LYS A 398 -0.27 1.16 -12.44
C LYS A 398 0.28 -0.24 -12.17
N LEU A 399 0.58 -0.51 -10.91
CA LEU A 399 1.03 -1.83 -10.50
C LEU A 399 -0.17 -2.76 -10.34
N LEU A 400 -0.16 -3.84 -11.12
CA LEU A 400 -1.13 -4.92 -11.09
C LEU A 400 -0.47 -6.21 -10.58
N PRO A 401 -1.06 -6.91 -9.59
CA PRO A 401 -0.47 -8.11 -9.01
C PRO A 401 -0.10 -9.21 -10.01
N HIS A 402 -0.94 -9.44 -11.02
CA HIS A 402 -0.72 -10.50 -12.01
C HIS A 402 0.43 -10.18 -12.99
N LYS A 403 0.75 -8.90 -13.21
CA LYS A 403 1.85 -8.46 -14.08
C LYS A 403 3.16 -8.24 -13.33
N HIS A 404 3.08 -7.64 -12.14
CA HIS A 404 4.26 -7.12 -11.43
C HIS A 404 4.60 -7.88 -10.16
N GLN A 405 3.78 -8.85 -9.75
CA GLN A 405 3.98 -9.62 -8.50
C GLN A 405 4.05 -8.75 -7.24
N THR A 406 3.43 -7.57 -7.25
CA THR A 406 3.25 -6.68 -6.09
C THR A 406 1.78 -6.72 -5.61
N ASP A 407 1.42 -5.88 -4.64
CA ASP A 407 0.02 -5.47 -4.49
C ASP A 407 -0.40 -4.51 -5.61
N GLY A 408 -1.70 -4.26 -5.72
CA GLY A 408 -2.27 -3.26 -6.62
C GLY A 408 -2.00 -1.83 -6.11
N PHE A 409 -1.33 -1.02 -6.92
CA PHE A 409 -1.03 0.38 -6.59
C PHE A 409 -1.19 1.30 -7.78
N PHE A 410 -1.57 2.53 -7.49
CA PHE A 410 -1.59 3.64 -8.42
C PHE A 410 -0.69 4.77 -7.90
N ALA A 411 -0.02 5.47 -8.82
CA ALA A 411 0.51 6.80 -8.53
C ALA A 411 0.57 7.71 -9.75
N ALA A 412 0.37 9.01 -9.48
CA ALA A 412 0.62 10.10 -10.40
C ALA A 412 1.61 11.08 -9.78
N VAL A 413 2.56 11.55 -10.60
CA VAL A 413 3.54 12.56 -10.20
C VAL A 413 3.17 13.87 -10.85
N LEU A 414 2.86 14.86 -10.02
CA LEU A 414 2.44 16.20 -10.42
C LEU A 414 3.54 17.18 -10.04
N GLN A 415 3.80 18.18 -10.88
CA GLN A 415 4.77 19.23 -10.59
C GLN A 415 4.08 20.59 -10.63
N ARG A 416 4.33 21.41 -9.60
CA ARG A 416 3.90 22.80 -9.62
C ARG A 416 4.82 23.56 -10.56
N LYS A 417 4.26 24.28 -11.54
CA LYS A 417 5.00 25.10 -12.50
C LYS A 417 5.89 26.10 -11.76
N ALA A 418 7.10 26.32 -12.26
CA ALA A 418 7.97 27.35 -11.71
C ALA A 418 7.38 28.74 -12.01
N LEU A 419 7.45 29.67 -11.05
CA LEU A 419 7.19 31.07 -11.39
C LEU A 419 8.28 31.54 -12.37
N PRO A 420 7.93 32.33 -13.40
CA PRO A 420 8.95 33.00 -14.20
C PRO A 420 9.83 33.82 -13.26
N LYS A 421 11.16 33.68 -13.38
CA LYS A 421 12.09 34.50 -12.61
C LYS A 421 11.77 35.97 -12.90
N PRO A 422 11.65 36.85 -11.89
CA PRO A 422 11.53 38.27 -12.16
C PRO A 422 12.76 38.68 -12.95
N VAL A 423 12.55 39.22 -14.15
CA VAL A 423 13.61 39.84 -14.94
C VAL A 423 14.16 40.95 -14.07
N LYS A 424 15.43 40.88 -13.68
CA LYS A 424 16.10 42.01 -13.04
C LYS A 424 15.93 43.18 -14.00
N ALA A 425 15.18 44.20 -13.59
CA ALA A 425 15.19 45.47 -14.29
C ALA A 425 16.66 45.93 -14.32
N VAL A 426 17.24 45.94 -15.53
CA VAL A 426 18.48 46.64 -15.78
C VAL A 426 18.11 48.11 -15.64
N VAL A 427 18.34 48.67 -14.45
CA VAL A 427 18.35 50.11 -14.29
C VAL A 427 19.58 50.55 -15.07
N ALA A 428 19.36 51.05 -16.29
CA ALA A 428 20.38 51.75 -17.05
C ALA A 428 20.75 52.99 -16.25
N ASP A 429 21.99 53.01 -15.75
CA ASP A 429 22.59 54.17 -15.10
C ASP A 429 23.03 55.14 -16.21
N GLU A 430 22.06 55.81 -16.84
CA GLU A 430 22.31 56.97 -17.72
C GLU A 430 22.30 58.25 -16.87
N ALA A 431 23.30 58.41 -16.01
CA ALA A 431 23.59 59.67 -15.32
C ALA A 431 25.07 59.78 -14.95
N ALA A 432 25.97 59.53 -15.91
CA ALA A 432 27.40 59.86 -15.78
C ALA A 432 28.05 60.09 -17.16
N ALA A 433 27.44 60.96 -17.97
CA ALA A 433 28.06 61.46 -19.21
C ALA A 433 27.44 62.82 -19.60
N ALA A 434 27.39 63.76 -18.66
CA ALA A 434 27.03 65.14 -18.94
C ALA A 434 27.71 66.07 -17.91
N ASP A 435 29.03 65.98 -17.79
CA ASP A 435 29.79 67.00 -17.03
C ASP A 435 31.21 67.24 -17.58
N ASP A 436 31.49 66.88 -18.83
CA ASP A 436 32.83 67.04 -19.45
C ASP A 436 32.81 67.79 -20.81
N ALA A 437 31.76 68.57 -21.07
CA ALA A 437 31.61 69.34 -22.32
C ALA A 437 31.33 70.85 -22.10
N ALA A 438 31.72 71.41 -20.96
CA ALA A 438 31.56 72.84 -20.66
C ALA A 438 32.86 73.56 -20.19
N ALA A 439 34.04 73.02 -20.52
CA ALA A 439 35.34 73.63 -20.18
C ALA A 439 36.28 73.84 -21.37
N ALA A 440 35.76 73.91 -22.60
CA ALA A 440 36.55 74.21 -23.80
C ALA A 440 35.79 75.14 -24.76
N ALA A 441 35.40 76.32 -24.28
CA ALA A 441 34.95 77.43 -25.12
C ALA A 441 35.19 78.76 -24.39
N ASP A 442 36.44 79.02 -24.02
CA ASP A 442 36.96 80.35 -23.71
C ASP A 442 38.47 80.32 -24.00
N GLY A 443 38.85 80.77 -25.20
CA GLY A 443 40.25 80.80 -25.64
C GLY A 443 40.37 81.10 -27.13
N GLU A 444 40.60 82.39 -27.42
CA GLU A 444 40.91 83.07 -28.70
C GLU A 444 39.75 83.46 -29.63
#